data_AF-A0A0N1AY85-F1
#
_entry.id   AF-A0A0N1AY85-F1
#
_cell.length_a   1.000
_cell.length_b   1.000
_cell.length_c   1.000
_cell.angle_alpha   90.00
_cell.angle_beta   90.00
_cell.angle_gamma   90.00
#
_symmetry.space_group_name_H-M   'P 1'
#
loop_
_entity.id
_entity.type
_entity.pdbx_description
1 polymer ?
#
loop_
_entity_poly.entity_id
_entity_poly.type
_entity_poly.pdbx_seq_one_letter_code
_entity_poly.pdbx_strand_id
1 'polypeptide(L)'
;MMLAVPLGGALWLGMGPADEHYDVPPVQVLTSLSNATVPTHVLGSHIKGSRVTRPDNKTVVTALIGADGAEMMRFVTTVKADGEGSSVSTEIEPPVGKNAERAAKAMQSQAYTMALMEKLAQEHVDAAIEKRPFNLLALNPAGDAMINADPRMKEQIQQANEAAAMMSRMEQEEFRSADQSGGWGANTPKRDIGWGTNTPRQDSDWPQ
;
A
#
# COMPACT_ATOMS: atom_id res chain seq x y z
N MET A 1 -33.94 10.75 18.59
CA MET A 1 -32.79 11.65 18.32
C MET A 1 -31.73 10.84 17.60
N MET A 2 -31.60 10.99 16.29
CA MET A 2 -30.50 10.39 15.52
C MET A 2 -29.41 11.45 15.36
N LEU A 3 -28.24 11.19 15.94
CA LEU A 3 -27.05 12.02 15.80
C LEU A 3 -26.40 11.68 14.46
N ALA A 4 -26.55 12.57 13.48
CA ALA A 4 -25.79 12.55 12.25
C ALA A 4 -24.34 12.96 12.58
N VAL A 5 -23.39 12.05 12.38
CA VAL A 5 -21.95 12.35 12.44
C VAL A 5 -21.55 12.92 11.09
N PRO A 6 -21.08 14.17 11.01
CA PRO A 6 -20.57 14.72 9.76
C PRO A 6 -19.22 14.07 9.43
N LEU A 7 -19.17 13.31 8.34
CA LEU A 7 -17.94 12.91 7.67
C LEU A 7 -17.33 14.17 7.03
N GLY A 8 -16.51 14.88 7.81
CA GLY A 8 -15.70 15.99 7.32
C GLY A 8 -14.54 15.46 6.48
N GLY A 9 -14.76 15.27 5.19
CA GLY A 9 -13.70 15.03 4.22
C GLY A 9 -12.88 16.29 4.02
N ALA A 10 -11.62 16.27 4.45
CA ALA A 10 -10.65 17.29 4.08
C ALA A 10 -10.31 17.10 2.60
N LEU A 11 -10.91 17.92 1.73
CA LEU A 11 -10.53 18.04 0.33
C LEU A 11 -9.15 18.72 0.26
N TRP A 12 -8.09 17.92 0.15
CA TRP A 12 -6.80 18.40 -0.29
C TRP A 12 -6.87 18.70 -1.80
N LEU A 13 -7.00 19.98 -2.15
CA LEU A 13 -6.84 20.46 -3.53
C LEU A 13 -5.34 20.56 -3.86
N GLY A 14 -4.68 19.42 -3.96
CA GLY A 14 -3.39 19.28 -4.62
C GLY A 14 -3.62 18.44 -5.87
N MET A 15 -3.04 18.87 -6.99
CA MET A 15 -2.94 18.15 -8.27
C MET A 15 -3.11 16.63 -8.09
N GLY A 16 -4.34 16.15 -8.31
CA GLY A 16 -4.71 14.77 -8.01
C GLY A 16 -3.87 13.78 -8.83
N PRO A 17 -3.76 12.52 -8.39
CA PRO A 17 -3.08 11.50 -9.18
C PRO A 17 -3.66 11.49 -10.60
N ALA A 18 -2.78 11.31 -11.58
CA ALA A 18 -3.20 11.24 -12.97
C ALA A 18 -4.20 10.08 -13.11
N ASP A 19 -5.40 10.39 -13.57
CA ASP A 19 -6.42 9.38 -13.89
C ASP A 19 -5.89 8.55 -15.08
N GLU A 20 -5.64 7.26 -14.85
CA GLU A 20 -5.18 6.35 -15.90
C GLU A 20 -6.35 5.56 -16.48
N HIS A 21 -6.37 5.44 -17.80
CA HIS A 21 -7.43 4.76 -18.52
C HIS A 21 -7.06 3.29 -18.78
N TYR A 22 -8.02 2.41 -18.54
CA TYR A 22 -7.94 0.97 -18.78
C TYR A 22 -9.12 0.53 -19.64
N ASP A 23 -8.86 -0.27 -20.67
CA ASP A 23 -9.89 -0.90 -21.52
C ASP A 23 -10.56 -2.11 -20.83
N VAL A 24 -10.85 -1.95 -19.53
CA VAL A 24 -11.44 -2.97 -18.66
C VAL A 24 -12.65 -2.36 -17.97
N PRO A 25 -13.82 -3.03 -17.92
CA PRO A 25 -15.00 -2.49 -17.26
C PRO A 25 -14.79 -2.27 -15.75
N PRO A 26 -15.42 -1.25 -15.13
CA PRO A 26 -15.20 -0.90 -13.72
C PRO A 26 -15.42 -2.06 -12.75
N VAL A 27 -16.42 -2.90 -13.02
CA VAL A 27 -16.72 -4.08 -12.19
C VAL A 27 -15.55 -5.07 -12.19
N GLN A 28 -14.89 -5.26 -13.34
CA GLN A 28 -13.74 -6.15 -13.44
C GLN A 28 -12.51 -5.55 -12.76
N VAL A 29 -12.28 -4.23 -12.90
CA VAL A 29 -11.21 -3.52 -12.18
C VAL A 29 -11.39 -3.68 -10.66
N LEU A 30 -12.57 -3.35 -10.14
CA LEU A 30 -12.89 -3.45 -8.71
C LEU A 30 -12.74 -4.87 -8.18
N THR A 31 -13.15 -5.87 -8.97
CA THR A 31 -13.00 -7.29 -8.60
C THR A 31 -11.53 -7.70 -8.57
N SER A 32 -10.73 -7.22 -9.53
CA SER A 32 -9.30 -7.54 -9.60
C SER A 32 -8.56 -6.92 -8.42
N LEU A 33 -8.80 -5.63 -8.13
CA LEU A 33 -8.22 -4.93 -6.98
C LEU A 33 -8.65 -5.55 -5.64
N SER A 34 -9.91 -5.99 -5.51
CA SER A 34 -10.41 -6.63 -4.28
C SER A 34 -9.71 -7.97 -3.96
N ASN A 35 -9.15 -8.62 -4.98
CA ASN A 35 -8.42 -9.88 -4.85
C ASN A 35 -6.90 -9.71 -4.96
N ALA A 36 -6.43 -8.48 -5.14
CA ALA A 36 -5.03 -8.19 -5.32
C ALA A 36 -4.30 -8.26 -3.98
N THR A 37 -3.05 -8.71 -4.03
CA THR A 37 -2.15 -8.76 -2.88
C THR A 37 -0.97 -7.84 -3.12
N VAL A 38 -0.64 -7.01 -2.14
CA VAL A 38 0.61 -6.23 -2.18
C VAL A 38 1.74 -7.15 -1.74
N PRO A 39 2.84 -7.25 -2.50
CA PRO A 39 4.02 -7.96 -2.05
C PRO A 39 4.67 -7.26 -0.84
N THR A 40 4.37 -7.72 0.36
CA THR A 40 4.82 -7.13 1.65
C THR A 40 6.33 -7.21 1.84
N HIS A 41 6.94 -8.29 1.37
CA HIS A 41 8.39 -8.52 1.46
C HIS A 41 9.25 -7.44 0.77
N VAL A 42 8.71 -6.67 -0.19
CA VAL A 42 9.45 -5.57 -0.84
C VAL A 42 9.27 -4.21 -0.18
N LEU A 43 8.36 -4.14 0.78
CA LEU A 43 8.08 -2.96 1.60
C LEU A 43 8.96 -2.91 2.86
N GLY A 44 9.98 -3.77 2.94
CA GLY A 44 10.91 -3.86 4.05
C GLY A 44 10.33 -4.58 5.27
N SER A 45 11.07 -4.56 6.38
CA SER A 45 10.74 -5.36 7.57
C SER A 45 9.51 -4.88 8.33
N HIS A 46 9.05 -3.66 8.08
CA HIS A 46 8.02 -3.02 8.88
C HIS A 46 6.60 -3.32 8.44
N ILE A 47 6.38 -3.58 7.14
CA ILE A 47 5.08 -4.02 6.62
C ILE A 47 5.05 -5.54 6.65
N LYS A 48 4.04 -6.10 7.31
CA LYS A 48 3.85 -7.55 7.49
C LYS A 48 2.60 -8.09 6.81
N GLY A 49 1.72 -7.21 6.35
CA GLY A 49 0.48 -7.62 5.71
C GLY A 49 -0.12 -6.51 4.85
N SER A 50 -1.13 -6.88 4.08
CA SER A 50 -2.03 -5.91 3.44
C SER A 50 -3.47 -6.36 3.61
N ARG A 51 -4.37 -5.40 3.80
CA ARG A 51 -5.81 -5.65 3.93
C ARG A 51 -6.56 -4.82 2.91
N VAL A 52 -7.35 -5.49 2.09
CA VAL A 52 -8.18 -4.84 1.08
C VAL A 52 -9.61 -4.70 1.62
N THR A 53 -10.15 -3.50 1.54
CA THR A 53 -11.54 -3.19 1.89
C THR A 53 -12.21 -2.39 0.78
N ARG A 54 -13.54 -2.43 0.74
CA ARG A 54 -14.34 -1.74 -0.27
C ARG A 54 -15.39 -0.88 0.44
N PRO A 55 -15.08 0.40 0.75
CA PRO A 55 -16.02 1.26 1.48
C PRO A 55 -17.28 1.59 0.67
N ASP A 56 -17.19 1.57 -0.66
CA ASP A 56 -18.31 1.85 -1.55
C ASP A 56 -18.20 1.11 -2.91
N ASN A 57 -19.09 1.41 -3.86
CA ASN A 57 -19.13 0.69 -5.13
C ASN A 57 -18.07 1.14 -6.16
N LYS A 58 -17.25 2.14 -5.87
CA LYS A 58 -16.25 2.75 -6.76
C LYS A 58 -14.84 2.78 -6.16
N THR A 59 -14.71 2.59 -4.85
CA THR A 59 -13.45 2.77 -4.13
C THR A 59 -12.96 1.44 -3.58
N VAL A 60 -11.67 1.15 -3.77
CA VAL A 60 -10.95 0.06 -3.10
C VAL A 60 -9.85 0.67 -2.25
N VAL A 61 -9.77 0.23 -0.99
CA VAL A 61 -8.75 0.68 -0.06
C VAL A 61 -7.86 -0.50 0.28
N THR A 62 -6.58 -0.40 -0.10
CA THR A 62 -5.54 -1.36 0.26
C THR A 62 -4.70 -0.78 1.38
N ALA A 63 -4.98 -1.21 2.62
CA ALA A 63 -4.26 -0.82 3.81
C ALA A 63 -3.00 -1.68 4.01
N LEU A 64 -1.86 -1.05 4.25
CA LEU A 64 -0.61 -1.74 4.59
C LEU A 64 -0.53 -1.90 6.12
N ILE A 65 -0.30 -3.12 6.57
CA ILE A 65 -0.37 -3.49 7.98
C ILE A 65 1.04 -3.74 8.52
N GLY A 66 1.35 -3.11 9.66
CA GLY A 66 2.60 -3.25 10.38
C GLY A 66 2.68 -4.54 11.21
N ALA A 67 3.85 -4.80 11.79
CA ALA A 67 4.08 -5.98 12.64
C ALA A 67 3.24 -6.01 13.93
N ASP A 68 2.79 -4.84 14.40
CA ASP A 68 1.90 -4.68 15.56
C ASP A 68 0.42 -4.76 15.17
N GLY A 69 0.11 -5.04 13.91
CA GLY A 69 -1.25 -5.03 13.37
C GLY A 69 -1.80 -3.62 13.12
N ALA A 70 -1.01 -2.57 13.38
CA ALA A 70 -1.43 -1.20 13.10
C ALA A 70 -1.41 -0.93 11.59
N GLU A 71 -2.38 -0.15 11.13
CA GLU A 71 -2.33 0.37 9.78
C GLU A 71 -1.21 1.40 9.68
N MET A 72 -0.39 1.27 8.65
CA MET A 72 0.77 2.13 8.43
C MET A 72 0.52 3.20 7.39
N MET A 73 -0.24 2.85 6.35
CA MET A 73 -0.71 3.71 5.28
C MET A 73 -1.74 2.95 4.46
N ARG A 74 -2.38 3.63 3.51
CA ARG A 74 -3.33 3.01 2.60
C ARG A 74 -3.20 3.57 1.19
N PHE A 75 -3.49 2.72 0.22
CA PHE A 75 -3.76 3.11 -1.16
C PHE A 75 -5.26 3.18 -1.34
N VAL A 76 -5.76 4.35 -1.73
CA VAL A 76 -7.17 4.60 -2.01
C VAL A 76 -7.32 4.68 -3.51
N THR A 77 -7.82 3.61 -4.11
CA THR A 77 -8.04 3.52 -5.54
C THR A 77 -9.51 3.79 -5.86
N THR A 78 -9.76 4.85 -6.62
CA THR A 78 -11.08 5.23 -7.11
C THR A 78 -11.22 4.80 -8.57
N VAL A 79 -12.32 4.12 -8.88
CA VAL A 79 -12.64 3.62 -10.22
C VAL A 79 -13.90 4.32 -10.73
N LYS A 80 -13.80 4.96 -11.89
CA LYS A 80 -14.90 5.61 -12.61
C LYS A 80 -15.08 4.92 -13.95
N ALA A 81 -16.33 4.84 -14.43
CA ALA A 81 -16.59 4.40 -15.79
C ALA A 81 -16.07 5.46 -16.78
N ASP A 82 -15.36 5.01 -17.81
CA ASP A 82 -14.90 5.86 -18.91
C ASP A 82 -15.15 5.15 -20.25
N GLY A 83 -16.24 5.52 -20.92
CA GLY A 83 -16.71 4.81 -22.12
C GLY A 83 -16.98 3.33 -21.86
N GLU A 84 -16.30 2.47 -22.63
CA GLU A 84 -16.34 1.00 -22.45
C GLU A 84 -15.34 0.50 -21.39
N GLY A 85 -14.44 1.37 -20.93
CA GLY A 85 -13.37 1.09 -19.98
C GLY A 85 -13.56 1.76 -18.61
N SER A 86 -12.44 1.98 -17.94
CA SER A 86 -12.38 2.59 -16.61
C SER A 86 -11.27 3.63 -16.51
N SER A 87 -11.59 4.74 -15.86
CA SER A 87 -10.61 5.68 -15.34
C SER A 87 -10.30 5.31 -13.88
N VAL A 88 -9.03 5.10 -13.57
CA VAL A 88 -8.55 4.66 -12.26
C VAL A 88 -7.57 5.70 -11.71
N SER A 89 -7.79 6.07 -10.45
CA SER A 89 -7.00 7.07 -9.73
C SER A 89 -6.59 6.48 -8.39
N THR A 90 -5.31 6.58 -8.01
CA THR A 90 -4.83 6.01 -6.74
C THR A 90 -4.12 7.06 -5.92
N GLU A 91 -4.65 7.30 -4.72
CA GLU A 91 -4.08 8.21 -3.73
C GLU A 91 -3.42 7.44 -2.60
N ILE A 92 -2.35 8.00 -2.04
CA ILE A 92 -1.75 7.48 -0.83
C ILE A 92 -2.19 8.31 0.35
N GLU A 93 -2.90 7.67 1.27
CA GLU A 93 -3.38 8.33 2.47
C GLU A 93 -2.66 7.81 3.73
N PRO A 94 -2.56 8.66 4.77
CA PRO A 94 -2.13 8.21 6.09
C PRO A 94 -3.10 7.13 6.65
N PRO A 95 -2.65 6.35 7.64
CA PRO A 95 -3.51 5.39 8.30
C PRO A 95 -4.63 6.09 9.07
N VAL A 96 -5.75 5.40 9.28
CA VAL A 96 -6.82 5.92 10.15
C VAL A 96 -6.50 5.68 11.62
N GLY A 97 -6.83 6.66 12.46
CA GLY A 97 -6.79 6.56 13.91
C GLY A 97 -5.73 7.43 14.56
N LYS A 98 -5.24 7.00 15.73
CA LYS A 98 -4.42 7.83 16.64
C LYS A 98 -3.08 8.27 16.04
N ASN A 99 -2.57 7.55 15.03
CA ASN A 99 -1.29 7.84 14.39
C ASN A 99 -1.43 8.63 13.07
N ALA A 100 -2.66 8.94 12.62
CA ALA A 100 -2.92 9.56 11.31
C ALA A 100 -2.13 10.86 11.10
N GLU A 101 -2.16 11.77 12.08
CA GLU A 101 -1.50 13.07 11.95
C GLU A 101 0.03 12.95 11.93
N ARG A 102 0.59 12.05 12.74
CA ARG A 102 2.04 11.80 12.77
C ARG A 102 2.52 11.19 11.44
N ALA A 103 1.77 10.22 10.92
CA ALA A 103 2.06 9.59 9.65
C ALA A 103 1.93 10.60 8.50
N ALA A 104 0.88 11.44 8.49
CA ALA A 104 0.72 12.49 7.49
C ALA A 104 1.92 13.46 7.46
N LYS A 105 2.42 13.87 8.63
CA LYS A 105 3.64 14.72 8.73
C LYS A 105 4.89 13.99 8.23
N ALA A 106 5.01 12.69 8.51
CA ALA A 106 6.13 11.88 8.03
C ALA A 106 6.08 11.70 6.49
N MET A 107 4.90 11.52 5.91
CA MET A 107 4.71 11.44 4.46
C MET A 107 5.13 12.75 3.78
N GLN A 108 4.81 13.90 4.37
CA GLN A 108 5.22 15.20 3.84
C GLN A 108 6.74 15.44 3.90
N SER A 109 7.43 14.90 4.91
CA SER A 109 8.88 15.09 5.07
C SER A 109 9.72 14.12 4.27
N GLN A 110 9.12 13.05 3.71
CA GLN A 110 9.81 11.98 3.01
C GLN A 110 9.39 11.87 1.54
N ALA A 111 9.60 12.94 0.76
CA ALA A 111 9.20 13.00 -0.65
C ALA A 111 9.71 11.83 -1.51
N TYR A 112 10.95 11.39 -1.29
CA TYR A 112 11.52 10.23 -2.01
C TYR A 112 10.79 8.92 -1.70
N THR A 113 10.52 8.66 -0.41
CA THR A 113 9.75 7.48 0.02
C THR A 113 8.35 7.52 -0.58
N MET A 114 7.70 8.69 -0.57
CA MET A 114 6.36 8.85 -1.15
C MET A 114 6.34 8.59 -2.66
N ALA A 115 7.34 9.08 -3.41
CA ALA A 115 7.45 8.80 -4.84
C ALA A 115 7.63 7.30 -5.13
N LEU A 116 8.39 6.57 -4.29
CA LEU A 116 8.49 5.11 -4.40
C LEU A 116 7.17 4.43 -4.06
N MET A 117 6.47 4.90 -3.03
CA MET A 117 5.17 4.36 -2.66
C MET A 117 4.10 4.64 -3.73
N GLU A 118 4.18 5.77 -4.44
CA GLU A 118 3.31 6.07 -5.59
C GLU A 118 3.54 5.08 -6.73
N LYS A 119 4.81 4.81 -7.06
CA LYS A 119 5.15 3.78 -8.05
C LYS A 119 4.68 2.39 -7.63
N LEU A 120 4.77 2.07 -6.35
CA LEU A 120 4.30 0.80 -5.82
C LEU A 120 2.78 0.69 -5.84
N ALA A 121 2.07 1.76 -5.50
CA ALA A 121 0.62 1.80 -5.57
C ALA A 121 0.13 1.66 -7.02
N GLN A 122 0.80 2.34 -7.96
CA GLN A 122 0.54 2.22 -9.38
C GLN A 122 0.77 0.80 -9.88
N GLU A 123 1.96 0.24 -9.66
CA GLU A 123 2.29 -1.12 -10.09
C GLU A 123 1.37 -2.18 -9.47
N HIS A 124 0.91 -1.95 -8.24
CA HIS A 124 -0.10 -2.81 -7.61
C HIS A 124 -1.42 -2.80 -8.38
N VAL A 125 -1.88 -1.63 -8.83
CA VAL A 125 -3.10 -1.47 -9.62
C VAL A 125 -2.93 -2.10 -11.00
N ASP A 126 -1.83 -1.77 -11.70
CA ASP A 126 -1.52 -2.30 -13.03
C ASP A 126 -1.48 -3.82 -13.01
N ALA A 127 -0.69 -4.40 -12.09
CA ALA A 127 -0.54 -5.84 -11.97
C ALA A 127 -1.87 -6.55 -11.67
N ALA A 128 -2.72 -5.92 -10.84
CA ALA A 128 -4.03 -6.45 -10.53
C ALA A 128 -4.96 -6.46 -11.75
N ILE A 129 -5.06 -5.33 -12.47
CA ILE A 129 -5.96 -5.18 -13.63
C ILE A 129 -5.50 -6.08 -14.78
N GLU A 130 -4.20 -6.12 -15.05
CA GLU A 130 -3.61 -6.94 -16.11
C GLU A 130 -3.47 -8.42 -15.75
N LYS A 131 -3.82 -8.80 -14.51
CA LYS A 131 -3.73 -10.18 -13.98
C LYS A 131 -2.32 -10.77 -14.11
N ARG A 132 -1.30 -9.94 -13.93
CA ARG A 132 0.12 -10.33 -13.98
C ARG A 132 0.75 -10.30 -12.59
N PRO A 133 1.88 -11.00 -12.37
CA PRO A 133 2.67 -10.82 -11.15
C PRO A 133 3.14 -9.37 -11.02
N PHE A 134 3.24 -8.90 -9.77
CA PHE A 134 3.80 -7.60 -9.44
C PHE A 134 5.22 -7.49 -9.96
N ASN A 135 5.57 -6.44 -10.70
CA ASN A 135 6.88 -6.23 -11.29
C ASN A 135 7.73 -5.30 -10.41
N LEU A 136 8.64 -5.87 -9.63
CA LEU A 136 9.56 -5.08 -8.79
C LEU A 136 10.46 -4.11 -9.55
N LEU A 137 10.74 -4.39 -10.82
CA LEU A 137 11.56 -3.51 -11.63
C LEU A 137 10.84 -2.21 -11.99
N ALA A 138 9.51 -2.20 -11.98
CA ALA A 138 8.73 -0.97 -12.17
C ALA A 138 9.01 0.07 -11.07
N LEU A 139 9.52 -0.36 -9.91
CA LEU A 139 9.93 0.51 -8.81
C LEU A 139 11.33 1.10 -9.01
N ASN A 140 12.14 0.55 -9.92
CA ASN A 140 13.48 1.01 -10.20
C ASN A 140 13.52 1.74 -11.55
N PRO A 141 13.82 3.05 -11.59
CA PRO A 141 13.93 3.79 -12.85
C PRO A 141 15.03 3.25 -13.78
N ALA A 142 15.99 2.47 -13.27
CA ALA A 142 17.01 1.77 -14.06
C ALA A 142 16.65 0.31 -14.41
N GLY A 143 15.47 -0.17 -14.02
CA GLY A 143 15.06 -1.57 -14.16
C GLY A 143 15.10 -2.06 -15.60
N ASP A 144 14.53 -1.29 -16.53
CA ASP A 144 14.51 -1.66 -17.95
C ASP A 144 15.91 -1.72 -18.57
N ALA A 145 16.81 -0.82 -18.16
CA ALA A 145 18.20 -0.85 -18.61
C ALA A 145 18.93 -2.11 -18.12
N MET A 146 18.64 -2.57 -16.89
CA MET A 146 19.21 -3.80 -16.36
C MET A 146 18.65 -5.05 -17.06
N ILE A 147 17.34 -5.11 -17.35
CA ILE A 147 16.74 -6.22 -18.12
C ILE A 147 17.35 -6.32 -19.51
N ASN A 148 17.53 -5.18 -20.18
CA ASN A 148 18.12 -5.14 -21.51
C ASN A 148 19.61 -5.51 -21.50
N ALA A 149 20.31 -5.32 -20.38
CA ALA A 149 21.71 -5.68 -20.22
C ALA A 149 21.93 -7.17 -19.91
N ASP A 150 21.03 -7.83 -19.16
CA ASP A 150 21.07 -9.28 -18.92
C ASP A 150 19.66 -9.91 -18.95
N PRO A 151 19.27 -10.58 -20.06
CA PRO A 151 17.97 -11.22 -20.18
C PRO A 151 17.69 -12.30 -19.13
N ARG A 152 18.71 -12.91 -18.52
CA ARG A 152 18.54 -13.94 -17.48
C ARG A 152 18.01 -13.37 -16.17
N MET A 153 18.23 -12.07 -15.93
CA MET A 153 17.62 -11.39 -14.78
C MET A 153 16.10 -11.34 -14.88
N LYS A 154 15.54 -11.28 -16.10
CA LYS A 154 14.09 -11.23 -16.31
C LYS A 154 13.41 -12.46 -15.71
N GLU A 155 13.93 -13.65 -16.00
CA GLU A 155 13.38 -14.91 -15.49
C GLU A 155 13.52 -15.01 -13.96
N GLN A 156 14.67 -14.63 -13.41
CA GLN A 156 14.89 -14.63 -11.96
C GLN A 156 13.94 -13.69 -11.23
N ILE A 157 13.69 -12.51 -11.80
CA ILE A 157 12.80 -11.51 -11.22
C ILE A 157 11.35 -11.96 -11.33
N GLN A 158 10.96 -12.55 -12.46
CA GLN A 158 9.62 -13.11 -12.59
C GLN A 158 9.37 -14.22 -11.56
N GLN A 159 10.33 -15.13 -11.36
CA GLN A 159 10.24 -16.16 -10.32
C GLN A 159 10.16 -15.57 -8.92
N ALA A 160 10.95 -14.52 -8.62
CA ALA A 160 10.89 -13.82 -7.34
C ALA A 160 9.51 -13.17 -7.13
N ASN A 161 8.95 -12.54 -8.15
CA ASN A 161 7.64 -11.89 -8.12
C ASN A 161 6.49 -12.90 -7.94
N GLU A 162 6.60 -14.10 -8.54
CA GLU A 162 5.63 -15.17 -8.35
C GLU A 162 5.71 -15.78 -6.95
N ALA A 163 6.92 -16.06 -6.45
CA ALA A 163 7.14 -16.56 -5.10
C ALA A 163 6.64 -15.56 -4.04
N ALA A 164 6.93 -14.28 -4.25
CA ALA A 164 6.42 -13.16 -3.50
C ALA A 164 4.89 -13.11 -3.43
N ALA A 165 4.24 -13.19 -4.60
CA ALA A 165 2.79 -13.17 -4.68
C ALA A 165 2.18 -14.37 -3.93
N MET A 166 2.82 -15.54 -3.99
CA MET A 166 2.39 -16.72 -3.24
C MET A 166 2.51 -16.50 -1.72
N MET A 167 3.65 -15.98 -1.25
CA MET A 167 3.84 -15.68 0.18
C MET A 167 2.84 -14.65 0.69
N SER A 168 2.63 -13.56 -0.06
CA SER A 168 1.69 -12.51 0.35
C SER A 168 0.23 -12.98 0.36
N ARG A 169 -0.15 -13.95 -0.49
CA ARG A 169 -1.48 -14.62 -0.38
C ARG A 169 -1.61 -15.39 0.94
N MET A 170 -0.60 -16.18 1.31
CA MET A 170 -0.61 -16.95 2.56
C MET A 170 -0.67 -16.03 3.80
N GLU A 171 0.14 -14.97 3.83
CA GLU A 171 0.12 -13.98 4.93
C GLU A 171 -1.25 -13.29 5.01
N GLN A 172 -1.86 -12.93 3.87
CA GLN A 172 -3.16 -12.27 3.87
C GLN A 172 -4.28 -13.21 4.36
N GLU A 173 -4.23 -14.50 4.02
CA GLU A 173 -5.17 -15.49 4.57
C GLU A 173 -5.05 -15.60 6.09
N GLU A 174 -3.83 -15.53 6.63
CA GLU A 174 -3.60 -15.50 8.08
C GLU A 174 -4.27 -14.27 8.72
N PHE A 175 -4.04 -13.07 8.19
CA PHE A 175 -4.69 -11.84 8.70
C PHE A 175 -6.21 -11.86 8.52
N ARG A 176 -6.72 -12.41 7.42
CA ARG A 176 -8.16 -12.52 7.15
C ARG A 176 -8.85 -13.51 8.11
N SER A 177 -8.16 -14.59 8.46
CA SER A 177 -8.67 -15.59 9.42
C SER A 177 -8.66 -15.06 10.86
N ALA A 178 -7.70 -14.23 11.23
CA ALA A 178 -7.66 -13.59 12.55
C ALA A 178 -8.87 -12.65 12.79
N ASP A 179 -9.30 -11.92 11.76
CA ASP A 179 -10.45 -10.99 11.81
C ASP A 179 -11.81 -11.69 12.10
N GLN A 180 -11.95 -12.99 11.83
CA GLN A 180 -13.19 -13.73 12.17
C GLN A 180 -13.31 -14.07 13.67
N SER A 181 -12.23 -13.91 14.46
CA SER A 181 -12.17 -14.39 15.85
C SER A 181 -12.29 -13.31 16.93
N GLY A 182 -12.24 -12.01 16.59
CA GLY A 182 -12.34 -10.95 17.60
C GLY A 182 -12.46 -9.56 17.02
N GLY A 183 -13.58 -8.89 17.29
CA GLY A 183 -13.86 -7.53 16.83
C GLY A 183 -12.82 -6.52 17.32
N TRP A 184 -12.16 -5.84 16.38
CA TRP A 184 -11.10 -4.89 16.68
C TRP A 184 -11.64 -3.48 16.92
N GLY A 185 -11.54 -3.03 18.18
CA GLY A 185 -11.88 -1.69 18.65
C GLY A 185 -11.57 -1.45 20.12
N ALA A 186 -11.29 -2.49 20.92
CA ALA A 186 -10.96 -2.34 22.32
C ALA A 186 -9.68 -3.12 22.67
N ASN A 187 -8.66 -2.37 23.08
CA ASN A 187 -7.47 -2.82 23.83
C ASN A 187 -6.30 -3.41 23.03
N THR A 188 -5.43 -2.52 22.53
CA THR A 188 -3.99 -2.81 22.46
C THR A 188 -3.24 -1.98 23.51
N PRO A 189 -2.46 -2.61 24.43
CA PRO A 189 -1.57 -1.91 25.33
C PRO A 189 -0.37 -1.32 24.57
N LYS A 190 0.12 -0.18 25.07
CA LYS A 190 1.30 0.53 24.55
C LYS A 190 2.54 -0.38 24.46
N ARG A 191 3.12 -0.48 23.27
CA ARG A 191 4.57 -0.64 23.09
C ARG A 191 5.02 0.39 22.05
N ASP A 192 5.75 1.39 22.52
CA ASP A 192 6.40 2.39 21.68
C ASP A 192 7.55 1.71 20.94
N ILE A 193 7.28 1.15 19.75
CA ILE A 193 8.33 0.75 18.81
C ILE A 193 8.45 1.89 17.80
N GLY A 194 9.50 2.67 17.99
CA GLY A 194 9.83 3.85 17.22
C GLY A 194 10.07 3.52 15.74
N TRP A 195 9.35 4.23 14.88
CA TRP A 195 9.64 4.31 13.46
C TRP A 195 10.83 5.26 13.26
N GLY A 196 11.97 4.74 12.80
CA GLY A 196 12.97 5.53 12.08
C GLY A 196 13.86 6.52 12.85
N THR A 197 14.33 6.20 14.06
CA THR A 197 15.50 6.92 14.61
C THR A 197 16.80 6.22 14.25
N ASN A 198 17.44 6.65 13.16
CA ASN A 198 18.89 6.64 13.10
C ASN A 198 19.38 7.82 13.96
N THR A 199 19.31 7.68 15.28
CA THR A 199 20.08 8.53 16.18
C THR A 199 21.52 8.01 16.14
N PRO A 200 22.52 8.83 15.80
CA PRO A 200 23.91 8.44 16.03
C PRO A 200 24.05 8.12 17.52
N ARG A 201 24.63 6.96 17.82
CA ARG A 201 25.05 6.60 19.16
C ARG A 201 26.05 7.67 19.61
N GLN A 202 25.65 8.56 20.51
CA GLN A 202 26.57 9.46 21.21
C GLN A 202 27.33 8.61 22.22
N ASP A 203 28.38 7.94 21.74
CA ASP A 203 29.39 7.36 22.62
C ASP A 203 30.34 8.50 23.04
N SER A 204 30.14 9.05 24.23
CA SER A 204 31.19 9.77 24.95
C SER A 204 30.92 9.79 26.45
N ASP A 205 31.11 8.63 27.09
CA ASP A 205 31.52 8.57 28.49
C ASP A 205 33.05 8.72 28.55
N TRP A 206 33.52 9.84 29.08
CA TRP A 206 34.84 9.94 29.70
C TRP A 206 34.67 10.61 31.06
N PRO A 207 34.88 9.91 32.18
CA PRO A 207 35.16 10.57 33.44
C PRO A 207 36.66 10.93 33.49
N GLN A 208 36.94 12.18 33.90
CA GLN A 208 38.23 12.59 34.44
C GLN A 208 38.36 12.14 35.90
#